data_AF-A0A935FLR9-F1
#
_entry.id   AF-A0A935FLR9-F1
#
_cell.length_a   1.000
_cell.length_b   1.000
_cell.length_c   1.000
_cell.angle_alpha   90.00
_cell.angle_beta   90.00
_cell.angle_gamma   90.00
#
_symmetry.space_group_name_H-M   'P 1'
#
loop_
_entity.id
_entity.type
_entity.pdbx_description
1 polymer ?
#
loop_
_entity_poly.entity_id
_entity_poly.type
_entity_poly.pdbx_seq_one_letter_code
_entity_poly.pdbx_strand_id
1 'polypeptide(L)'
;MGAHHGCGVQTAGTLACWGDNAEGATTPPTGRFSSVASGYYFSCGLRADTQALACWGRNDYGQAVPPPGAFSSVSVGYEHACGVRVDGSLVCWGNIPGPGPRPRSGSSPRCRRAIATTVRCNAPEA
;
A
#
# COMPACT_ATOMS: atom_id res chain seq x y z
N MET A 1 12.13 -2.39 -1.09
CA MET A 1 12.69 -3.75 -1.20
C MET A 1 12.53 -4.38 0.17
N GLY A 2 11.71 -5.42 0.28
CA GLY A 2 11.63 -6.24 1.50
C GLY A 2 12.91 -7.07 1.62
N ALA A 3 13.46 -7.21 2.81
CA ALA A 3 14.85 -7.66 2.98
C ALA A 3 15.11 -9.13 2.60
N HIS A 4 14.08 -9.93 2.29
CA HIS A 4 14.23 -11.36 1.95
C HIS A 4 13.45 -11.82 0.71
N HIS A 5 12.42 -11.06 0.28
CA HIS A 5 11.66 -11.34 -0.95
C HIS A 5 11.24 -10.07 -1.68
N GLY A 6 11.09 -10.19 -2.99
CA GLY A 6 10.64 -9.12 -3.88
C GLY A 6 9.53 -9.62 -4.79
N CYS A 7 8.58 -8.74 -5.12
CA CYS A 7 7.55 -9.00 -6.12
C CYS A 7 7.57 -7.91 -7.19
N GLY A 8 7.28 -8.30 -8.43
CA GLY A 8 7.13 -7.41 -9.57
C GLY A 8 5.86 -7.72 -10.35
N VAL A 9 5.24 -6.67 -10.90
CA VAL A 9 4.10 -6.78 -11.82
C VAL A 9 4.64 -6.93 -13.24
N GLN A 10 4.23 -7.98 -13.95
CA GLN A 10 4.54 -8.19 -15.36
C GLN A 10 3.58 -7.40 -16.26
N THR A 11 3.89 -7.24 -17.55
CA THR A 11 3.07 -6.50 -18.53
C THR A 11 1.64 -7.03 -18.69
N ALA A 12 1.40 -8.31 -18.37
CA ALA A 12 0.06 -8.91 -18.33
C ALA A 12 -0.73 -8.58 -17.04
N GLY A 13 -0.12 -7.92 -16.06
CA GLY A 13 -0.65 -7.70 -14.73
C GLY A 13 -0.50 -8.90 -13.79
N THR A 14 0.26 -9.92 -14.19
CA THR A 14 0.60 -11.07 -13.35
C THR A 14 1.71 -10.69 -12.37
N LEU A 15 1.62 -11.13 -11.12
CA LEU A 15 2.68 -10.96 -10.14
C LEU A 15 3.71 -12.09 -10.24
N ALA A 16 4.98 -11.73 -10.33
CA ALA A 16 6.10 -12.64 -10.08
C ALA A 16 6.76 -12.24 -8.76
N CYS A 17 6.87 -13.18 -7.83
CA CYS A 17 7.60 -12.99 -6.58
C CYS A 17 8.81 -13.94 -6.52
N TRP A 18 9.88 -13.48 -5.91
CA TRP A 18 11.15 -14.21 -5.76
C TRP A 18 11.75 -13.95 -4.38
N GLY A 19 12.65 -14.83 -3.94
CA GLY A 19 13.32 -14.75 -2.65
C GLY A 19 12.74 -15.75 -1.65
N ASP A 20 12.86 -15.43 -0.36
CA ASP A 20 12.42 -16.28 0.74
C ASP A 20 10.89 -16.43 0.75
N ASN A 21 10.41 -17.68 0.75
CA ASN A 21 9.00 -18.01 0.81
C ASN A 21 8.56 -18.44 2.23
N ALA A 22 9.31 -18.05 3.26
CA ALA A 22 8.81 -18.11 4.62
C ALA A 22 7.42 -17.44 4.68
N GLU A 23 6.44 -18.13 5.28
CA GLU A 23 5.06 -17.67 5.44
C GLU A 23 4.26 -17.46 4.12
N GLY A 24 4.74 -17.96 2.97
CA GLY A 24 4.01 -17.86 1.70
C GLY A 24 4.12 -16.50 0.99
N ALA A 25 5.09 -15.66 1.39
CA ALA A 25 5.24 -14.30 0.86
C ALA A 25 5.56 -14.23 -0.64
N THR A 26 6.04 -15.32 -1.25
CA THR A 26 6.28 -15.43 -2.70
C THR A 26 5.19 -16.18 -3.45
N THR A 27 4.06 -16.47 -2.81
CA THR A 27 2.89 -17.09 -3.46
C THR A 27 1.78 -16.03 -3.63
N PRO A 28 1.89 -15.15 -4.64
CA PRO A 28 0.89 -14.12 -4.86
C PRO A 28 -0.45 -14.74 -5.26
N PRO A 29 -1.57 -14.13 -4.84
CA PRO A 29 -2.89 -14.55 -5.29
C PRO A 29 -3.04 -14.36 -6.81
N THR A 30 -3.87 -15.19 -7.42
CA THR A 30 -4.23 -15.05 -8.83
C THR A 30 -5.06 -13.78 -9.05
N GLY A 31 -4.79 -13.09 -10.14
CA GLY A 31 -5.47 -11.85 -10.48
C GLY A 31 -4.60 -10.91 -11.31
N ARG A 32 -5.19 -9.78 -11.70
CA ARG A 32 -4.49 -8.71 -12.41
C ARG A 32 -4.16 -7.59 -11.45
N PHE A 33 -2.88 -7.25 -11.36
CA PHE A 33 -2.36 -6.23 -10.47
C PHE A 33 -1.78 -5.07 -11.25
N SER A 34 -1.99 -3.85 -10.76
CA SER A 34 -1.40 -2.62 -11.32
C SER A 34 -0.13 -2.22 -10.59
N SER A 35 -0.01 -2.57 -9.31
CA SER A 35 1.19 -2.30 -8.50
C SER A 35 1.32 -3.33 -7.40
N VAL A 36 2.54 -3.49 -6.89
CA VAL A 36 2.86 -4.37 -5.77
C VAL A 36 3.90 -3.71 -4.88
N ALA A 37 3.78 -3.94 -3.57
CA ALA A 37 4.71 -3.53 -2.56
C ALA A 37 5.07 -4.75 -1.69
N SER A 38 6.37 -4.94 -1.48
CA SER A 38 6.92 -6.05 -0.68
C SER A 38 7.48 -5.53 0.63
N GLY A 39 6.97 -6.06 1.74
CA GLY A 39 7.45 -5.85 3.10
C GLY A 39 8.44 -6.93 3.52
N TYR A 40 8.61 -7.12 4.83
CA TYR A 40 9.62 -8.05 5.36
C TYR A 40 9.23 -9.53 5.24
N TYR A 41 7.98 -9.89 5.58
CA TYR A 41 7.43 -11.26 5.43
C TYR A 41 6.03 -11.30 4.83
N PHE A 42 5.57 -10.18 4.26
CA PHE A 42 4.28 -10.09 3.60
C PHE A 42 4.36 -9.12 2.43
N SER A 43 3.41 -9.23 1.52
CA SER A 43 3.33 -8.42 0.31
C SER A 43 1.89 -7.96 0.10
N CYS A 44 1.73 -6.79 -0.51
CA CYS A 44 0.43 -6.24 -0.87
C CYS A 44 0.44 -5.82 -2.34
N GLY A 45 -0.60 -6.19 -3.07
CA GLY A 45 -0.83 -5.83 -4.46
C GLY A 45 -2.11 -5.04 -4.63
N LEU A 46 -2.09 -4.04 -5.51
CA LEU A 46 -3.28 -3.31 -5.93
C LEU A 46 -3.89 -3.98 -7.15
N ARG A 47 -5.14 -4.43 -7.02
CA ARG A 47 -5.90 -5.04 -8.12
C ARG A 47 -6.25 -4.01 -9.18
N ALA A 48 -5.96 -4.33 -10.43
CA ALA A 48 -6.21 -3.46 -11.58
C ALA A 48 -7.70 -3.33 -11.91
N ASP A 49 -8.47 -4.36 -11.62
CA ASP A 49 -9.92 -4.48 -11.88
C ASP A 49 -10.78 -3.74 -10.86
N THR A 50 -10.44 -3.84 -9.58
CA THR A 50 -11.29 -3.39 -8.46
C THR A 50 -10.68 -2.26 -7.66
N GLN A 51 -9.40 -1.94 -7.90
CA GLN A 51 -8.62 -1.02 -7.05
C GLN A 51 -8.58 -1.44 -5.58
N ALA A 52 -8.92 -2.69 -5.29
CA ALA A 52 -8.82 -3.27 -3.96
C ALA A 52 -7.38 -3.72 -3.69
N LEU A 53 -6.96 -3.66 -2.44
CA LEU A 53 -5.70 -4.26 -2.03
C LEU A 53 -5.91 -5.75 -1.73
N ALA A 54 -5.00 -6.57 -2.22
CA ALA A 54 -4.85 -7.95 -1.78
C ALA A 54 -3.48 -8.09 -1.13
N CYS A 55 -3.44 -8.46 0.14
CA CYS A 55 -2.18 -8.75 0.83
C CYS A 55 -2.09 -10.25 1.14
N TRP A 56 -0.86 -10.76 1.17
CA TRP A 56 -0.56 -12.17 1.42
C TRP A 56 0.79 -12.31 2.13
N GLY A 57 1.01 -13.47 2.76
CA GLY A 57 2.18 -13.75 3.60
C GLY A 57 1.83 -13.70 5.09
N ARG A 58 2.83 -13.36 5.93
CA ARG A 58 2.73 -13.27 7.38
C ARG A 58 1.60 -12.34 7.83
N ASN A 59 0.79 -12.78 8.80
CA ASN A 59 -0.40 -12.05 9.25
C ASN A 59 -0.57 -11.95 10.78
N ASP A 60 0.50 -12.12 11.55
CA ASP A 60 0.44 -12.15 13.02
C ASP A 60 -0.21 -10.90 13.66
N TYR A 61 -0.16 -9.76 12.96
CA TYR A 61 -0.71 -8.48 13.40
C TYR A 61 -1.86 -7.98 12.51
N GLY A 62 -2.40 -8.83 11.63
CA GLY A 62 -3.43 -8.44 10.66
C GLY A 62 -2.89 -7.65 9.47
N GLN A 63 -1.58 -7.59 9.25
CA GLN A 63 -0.95 -6.83 8.18
C GLN A 63 -1.27 -7.35 6.77
N ALA A 64 -1.60 -8.64 6.64
CA ALA A 64 -2.07 -9.25 5.40
C ALA A 64 -3.59 -9.12 5.19
N VAL A 65 -4.30 -8.42 6.08
CA VAL A 65 -5.74 -8.14 5.96
C VAL A 65 -5.94 -6.64 5.73
N PRO A 66 -5.97 -6.20 4.45
CA PRO A 66 -6.17 -4.78 4.16
C PRO A 66 -7.60 -4.33 4.48
N PRO A 67 -7.81 -3.08 4.90
CA PRO A 67 -9.14 -2.50 5.05
C PRO A 67 -9.91 -2.51 3.73
N PRO A 68 -11.25 -2.70 3.77
CA PRO A 68 -12.06 -2.60 2.56
C PRO A 68 -12.03 -1.18 1.98
N GLY A 69 -12.02 -1.10 0.66
CA GLY A 69 -12.06 0.17 -0.07
C GLY A 69 -11.23 0.15 -1.35
N ALA A 70 -11.31 1.25 -2.09
CA ALA A 70 -10.52 1.48 -3.29
C ALA A 70 -9.28 2.32 -2.98
N PHE A 71 -8.14 1.87 -3.48
CA PHE A 71 -6.83 2.44 -3.25
C PHE A 71 -6.16 2.86 -4.55
N SER A 72 -5.33 3.88 -4.47
CA SER A 72 -4.49 4.35 -5.58
C SER A 72 -3.04 3.90 -5.41
N SER A 73 -2.56 3.74 -4.18
CA SER A 73 -1.22 3.24 -3.89
C SER A 73 -1.16 2.56 -2.54
N VAL A 74 -0.15 1.70 -2.38
CA VAL A 74 0.14 1.00 -1.13
C VAL A 74 1.64 1.03 -0.88
N SER A 75 2.01 1.18 0.39
CA SER A 75 3.37 1.07 0.88
C SER A 75 3.39 0.10 2.05
N VAL A 76 4.43 -0.73 2.09
CA VAL A 76 4.54 -1.83 3.04
C VAL A 76 5.81 -1.67 3.85
N GLY A 77 5.68 -1.75 5.18
CA GLY A 77 6.77 -1.71 6.15
C GLY A 77 7.16 -3.10 6.65
N TYR A 78 7.70 -3.14 7.87
CA TYR A 78 8.19 -4.39 8.48
C TYR A 78 7.03 -5.31 8.91
N GLU A 79 6.07 -4.76 9.66
CA GLU A 79 4.91 -5.46 10.22
C GLU A 79 3.60 -4.65 10.07
N HIS A 80 3.62 -3.60 9.25
CA HIS A 80 2.47 -2.74 8.98
C HIS A 80 2.44 -2.33 7.51
N ALA A 81 1.28 -1.92 7.03
CA ALA A 81 1.10 -1.38 5.70
C ALA A 81 0.24 -0.12 5.74
N CYS A 82 0.46 0.76 4.77
CA CYS A 82 -0.28 2.00 4.59
C CYS A 82 -0.74 2.11 3.15
N GLY A 83 -1.99 2.48 2.95
CA GLY A 83 -2.61 2.66 1.65
C GLY A 83 -3.21 4.06 1.52
N VAL A 84 -3.08 4.64 0.32
CA VAL A 84 -3.77 5.87 -0.06
C VAL A 84 -5.02 5.48 -0.84
N ARG A 85 -6.17 5.90 -0.34
CA ARG A 85 -7.47 5.70 -0.99
C ARG A 85 -7.61 6.59 -2.21
N VAL A 86 -8.53 6.23 -3.09
CA VAL A 86 -8.86 7.02 -4.30
C VAL A 86 -9.39 8.43 -3.98
N ASP A 87 -9.92 8.63 -2.77
CA ASP A 87 -10.37 9.93 -2.26
C ASP A 87 -9.23 10.78 -1.66
N GLY A 88 -8.00 10.26 -1.66
CA GLY A 88 -6.81 10.91 -1.09
C GLY A 88 -6.60 10.66 0.40
N SER A 89 -7.47 9.90 1.07
CA SER A 89 -7.32 9.54 2.48
C SER A 89 -6.19 8.52 2.66
N LEU A 90 -5.43 8.64 3.75
CA LEU A 90 -4.42 7.64 4.12
C LEU A 90 -4.94 6.75 5.25
N VAL A 91 -4.77 5.45 5.10
CA VAL A 91 -5.07 4.46 6.15
C VAL A 91 -3.88 3.53 6.34
N CYS A 92 -3.51 3.28 7.58
CA CYS A 92 -2.48 2.31 7.95
C CYS A 92 -3.08 1.22 8.84
N TRP A 93 -2.56 0.00 8.73
CA TRP A 93 -2.97 -1.18 9.50
C TRP A 93 -1.77 -2.09 9.79
N GLY A 94 -1.95 -3.06 10.69
CA GLY A 94 -0.89 -3.93 11.19
C GLY A 94 -0.27 -3.43 12.51
N ASN A 95 0.98 -3.81 12.77
CA ASN A 95 1.71 -3.42 13.98
C ASN A 95 2.31 -2.01 13.84
N ILE A 96 1.54 -1.01 14.26
CA ILE A 96 1.93 0.40 14.25
C ILE A 96 2.44 0.81 15.66
N PRO A 97 3.72 1.18 15.83
CA PRO A 97 4.23 1.65 17.12
C PRO A 97 3.70 3.06 17.40
N GLY A 98 2.69 3.18 18.25
CA GLY A 98 2.09 4.46 18.69
C GLY A 98 0.57 4.48 18.57
N PRO A 99 -0.14 5.41 19.24
CA PRO A 99 -1.60 5.48 19.15
C PRO A 99 -1.96 5.63 17.68
N GLY A 100 -2.70 4.64 17.16
CA GLY A 100 -2.96 4.48 15.74
C GLY A 100 -3.56 5.73 15.09
N PRO A 101 -3.75 5.74 13.76
CA PRO A 101 -4.32 6.88 13.08
C PRO A 101 -5.69 7.18 13.69
N ARG A 102 -5.73 8.15 14.61
CA ARG A 102 -6.91 8.97 14.79
C ARG A 102 -7.19 9.48 13.38
N PRO A 103 -8.37 9.25 12.78
CA PRO A 103 -8.74 10.00 11.61
C PRO A 103 -8.70 11.46 12.07
N ARG A 104 -7.61 12.18 11.75
CA ARG A 104 -7.54 13.61 11.94
C ARG A 104 -8.54 14.17 10.94
N SER A 105 -9.77 14.30 11.39
CA SER A 105 -10.63 15.41 11.03
C SER A 105 -9.75 16.65 10.94
N GLY A 106 -9.66 17.23 9.73
CA GLY A 106 -9.01 18.51 9.50
C GLY A 106 -7.50 18.44 9.31
N SER A 107 -7.06 18.18 8.09
CA SER A 107 -6.05 18.98 7.36
C SER A 107 -5.83 18.34 5.99
N SER A 108 -6.82 18.43 5.10
CA SER A 108 -6.48 18.42 3.68
C SER A 108 -5.56 19.62 3.45
N PRO A 109 -4.32 19.47 2.96
CA PRO A 109 -3.88 20.47 2.00
C PRO A 109 -4.86 20.27 0.84
N ARG A 110 -5.77 21.23 0.66
CA ARG A 110 -6.61 21.26 -0.54
C ARG A 110 -5.65 21.44 -1.72
N CYS A 111 -5.09 20.36 -2.25
CA CYS A 111 -4.60 20.32 -3.61
C CYS A 111 -5.84 20.39 -4.50
N ARG A 112 -6.40 21.58 -4.65
CA ARG A 112 -7.34 21.86 -5.73
C ARG A 112 -6.56 21.62 -7.02
N ARG A 113 -7.07 20.71 -7.84
CA ARG A 113 -6.70 20.43 -9.23
C ARG A 113 -5.68 21.41 -9.81
N ALA A 114 -4.46 20.96 -10.07
CA ALA A 114 -3.53 21.66 -10.94
C ALA A 114 -3.67 21.09 -12.36
N ILE A 115 -4.32 21.87 -13.24
CA ILE A 115 -4.08 21.75 -14.67
C ILE A 115 -2.66 22.27 -14.92
N ALA A 116 -1.83 21.44 -15.55
CA ALA A 116 -0.54 21.74 -16.17
C ALA A 116 0.52 22.52 -15.34
N THR A 117 1.60 21.78 -15.02
CA THR A 117 2.97 22.28 -14.87
C THR A 117 3.26 23.16 -13.64
N THR A 118 4.11 22.61 -12.75
CA THR A 118 4.72 23.22 -11.56
C THR A 118 3.86 23.23 -10.28
N VAL A 119 4.02 22.20 -9.45
CA VAL A 119 3.56 22.21 -8.05
C VAL A 119 4.52 23.07 -7.23
N ARG A 120 4.08 24.25 -6.78
CA ARG A 120 4.76 25.01 -5.72
C ARG A 120 3.95 24.89 -4.43
N CYS A 121 4.55 24.31 -3.40
CA CYS A 121 4.03 24.37 -2.04
C CYS A 121 4.51 25.69 -1.42
N ASN A 122 3.62 26.64 -1.15
CA ASN A 122 3.93 27.78 -0.30
C ASN A 122 3.51 27.45 1.13
N ALA A 123 4.45 27.52 2.07
CA ALA A 123 4.18 27.40 3.51
C ALA A 123 3.41 28.65 4.00
N PRO A 124 2.50 28.52 4.97
CA PRO A 124 1.93 29.69 5.62
C PRO A 124 2.95 30.30 6.57
N GLU A 125 3.21 31.59 6.41
CA GLU A 125 3.92 32.42 7.38
C GLU A 125 3.01 32.64 8.60
N ALA A 126 3.54 32.38 9.80
CA ALA A 126 3.05 32.92 11.06
C ALA A 126 4.23 33.04 12.03
#